data_AF-A0AAU9R8P3-F1
#
_entry.id   AF-A0AAU9R8P3-F1
#
_cell.length_a   1.000
_cell.length_b   1.000
_cell.length_c   1.000
_cell.angle_alpha   90.00
_cell.angle_beta   90.00
_cell.angle_gamma   90.00
#
_symmetry.space_group_name_H-M   'P 1'
#
loop_
_entity.id
_entity.type
_entity.pdbx_description
1 polymer ?
#
loop_
_entity_poly.entity_id
_entity_poly.type
_entity_poly.pdbx_seq_one_letter_code
_entity_poly.pdbx_strand_id
1 'polypeptide(L)'
;MVINTIQHVSLAADFMYDAMSRDATASVGYDYNLRQSRLRGKIDSNGTTFAQLEERLPIGDELCCILSAEVDHMKKDYKFGFGVKLVTGYGTEV
;
A
#
# COMPACT_ATOMS: atom_id res chain seq x y z
N MET A 1 10.99 -6.62 10.62
CA MET A 1 11.46 -7.91 10.04
C MET A 1 10.62 -8.25 8.82
N VAL A 2 11.25 -8.50 7.67
CA VAL A 2 10.57 -8.78 6.40
C VAL A 2 10.80 -10.25 6.02
N ILE A 3 9.72 -10.98 5.71
CA ILE A 3 9.77 -12.37 5.24
C ILE A 3 9.21 -12.40 3.82
N ASN A 4 9.99 -12.95 2.89
CA ASN A 4 9.59 -13.16 1.50
C ASN A 4 9.36 -14.66 1.28
N THR A 5 8.10 -15.09 1.29
CA THR A 5 7.74 -16.50 1.46
C THR A 5 7.29 -17.17 0.15
N ILE A 6 6.95 -16.40 -0.88
CA ILE A 6 6.53 -16.89 -2.19
C ILE A 6 6.92 -15.81 -3.21
N GLN A 7 7.33 -16.21 -4.42
CA GLN A 7 8.01 -15.43 -5.48
C GLN A 7 7.48 -14.01 -5.81
N HIS A 8 6.35 -13.59 -5.23
CA HIS A 8 5.66 -12.31 -5.43
C HIS A 8 5.08 -11.68 -4.14
N VAL A 9 5.41 -12.18 -2.95
CA VAL A 9 4.82 -11.72 -1.66
C VAL A 9 5.90 -11.28 -0.70
N SER A 10 5.80 -10.04 -0.22
CA SER A 10 6.59 -9.50 0.86
C SER A 10 5.69 -9.24 2.06
N LEU A 11 5.99 -9.86 3.20
CA LEU A 11 5.34 -9.56 4.48
C LEU A 11 6.34 -8.80 5.35
N ALA A 12 5.92 -7.69 5.92
CA ALA A 12 6.72 -6.85 6.79
C ALA A 12 6.03 -6.70 8.14
N ALA A 13 6.77 -6.83 9.23
CA ALA A 13 6.29 -6.47 10.55
C ALA A 13 7.33 -5.57 11.22
N ASP A 14 6.92 -4.38 11.60
CA ASP A 14 7.75 -3.38 12.27
C ASP A 14 7.19 -3.12 13.66
N PHE A 15 8.08 -2.99 14.64
CA PHE A 15 7.72 -2.67 16.01
C PHE A 15 8.56 -1.47 16.42
N MET A 16 7.90 -0.33 16.58
CA MET A 16 8.51 0.92 17.00
C MET A 16 8.11 1.20 18.45
N TYR A 17 9.11 1.35 19.31
CA TYR A 17 8.91 1.70 20.70
C TYR A 17 9.54 3.06 20.97
N ASP A 18 8.71 4.06 21.24
CA ASP A 18 9.19 5.38 21.64
C ASP A 18 9.31 5.44 23.16
N ALA A 19 10.55 5.44 23.65
CA ALA A 19 10.85 5.45 25.08
C ALA A 19 10.54 6.81 25.76
N MET A 20 10.49 7.91 25.00
CA MET A 20 10.20 9.26 25.50
C MET A 20 8.70 9.51 25.60
N SER A 21 7.93 9.05 24.61
CA SER A 21 6.47 9.17 24.57
C SER A 21 5.76 8.00 25.28
N ARG A 22 6.48 6.93 25.65
CA ARG A 22 5.94 5.64 26.13
C ARG A 22 4.93 4.99 25.17
N ASP A 23 4.98 5.37 23.90
CA ASP A 23 4.09 4.86 22.86
C ASP A 23 4.75 3.70 22.12
N ALA A 24 4.04 2.57 22.06
CA ALA A 24 4.44 1.40 21.32
C ALA A 24 3.56 1.27 20.07
N THR A 25 4.15 1.46 18.89
CA THR A 25 3.46 1.24 17.61
C THR A 25 3.99 -0.04 16.99
N ALA A 26 3.17 -1.10 16.99
CA ALA A 26 3.41 -2.25 16.13
C ALA A 26 2.69 -2.05 14.80
N SER A 27 3.34 -2.40 13.71
CA SER A 27 2.88 -2.22 12.34
C SER A 27 3.08 -3.52 11.60
N VAL A 28 2.02 -4.08 11.02
CA VAL A 28 2.11 -5.28 10.16
C VAL A 28 1.66 -4.90 8.77
N GLY A 29 2.54 -5.04 7.80
CA GLY A 29 2.30 -4.76 6.40
C GLY A 29 2.46 -5.99 5.51
N TYR A 30 1.77 -5.97 4.38
CA TYR A 30 1.94 -6.91 3.29
C TYR A 30 2.03 -6.15 1.97
N ASP A 31 2.90 -6.60 1.08
CA ASP A 31 3.04 -6.13 -0.29
C ASP A 31 3.02 -7.36 -1.20
N TYR A 32 2.01 -7.42 -2.05
CA TYR A 32 1.80 -8.48 -3.02
C TYR A 32 1.95 -7.86 -4.41
N ASN A 33 3.04 -8.21 -5.09
CA ASN A 33 3.41 -7.60 -6.37
C ASN A 33 3.27 -8.62 -7.51
N LEU A 34 2.12 -8.59 -8.18
CA LEU A 34 1.88 -9.35 -9.40
C LEU A 34 2.34 -8.54 -10.62
N ARG A 35 2.47 -9.23 -11.76
CA ARG A 35 2.88 -8.62 -13.04
C ARG A 35 2.01 -7.42 -13.46
N GLN A 36 0.71 -7.46 -13.17
CA GLN A 36 -0.25 -6.43 -13.59
C GLN A 36 -0.91 -5.71 -12.41
N SER A 37 -0.73 -6.16 -11.18
CA SER A 37 -1.39 -5.55 -10.02
C SER A 37 -0.48 -5.61 -8.81
N ARG A 38 -0.53 -4.58 -7.97
CA ARG A 38 0.20 -4.49 -6.73
C ARG A 38 -0.75 -4.15 -5.60
N LEU A 39 -0.91 -5.07 -4.66
CA LEU A 39 -1.72 -4.87 -3.48
C LEU A 39 -0.80 -4.66 -2.29
N ARG A 40 -1.03 -3.59 -1.55
CA ARG A 40 -0.37 -3.28 -0.30
C ARG A 40 -1.39 -3.11 0.79
N GLY A 41 -1.05 -3.55 2.00
CA GLY A 41 -1.79 -3.17 3.18
C GLY A 41 -0.87 -3.05 4.37
N LYS A 42 -1.33 -2.29 5.35
CA LYS A 42 -0.63 -2.03 6.60
C LYS A 42 -1.67 -1.90 7.70
N ILE A 43 -1.43 -2.53 8.83
CA ILE A 43 -2.24 -2.44 10.03
C ILE A 43 -1.34 -1.97 11.14
N ASP A 44 -1.68 -0.83 11.74
CA ASP A 44 -0.96 -0.23 12.86
C ASP A 44 -1.73 -0.49 14.17
N SER A 45 -1.01 -0.79 15.26
CA SER A 45 -1.58 -0.98 16.61
C SER A 45 -2.23 0.28 17.18
N ASN A 46 -2.01 1.43 16.55
CA ASN A 46 -2.69 2.68 16.88
C ASN A 46 -4.15 2.74 16.36
N GLY A 47 -4.66 1.65 15.79
CA GLY A 47 -6.03 1.55 15.29
C GLY A 47 -6.22 2.03 13.85
N THR A 48 -5.13 2.34 13.15
CA THR A 48 -5.13 2.77 11.74
C THR A 48 -4.85 1.57 10.84
N THR A 49 -5.74 1.31 9.90
CA THR A 49 -5.57 0.30 8.85
C THR A 49 -5.52 0.97 7.49
N PHE A 50 -4.47 0.69 6.72
CA PHE A 50 -4.28 1.19 5.37
C PHE A 50 -4.29 0.02 4.38
N ALA A 51 -4.95 0.22 3.24
CA ALA A 51 -4.94 -0.69 2.12
C ALA A 51 -4.80 0.13 0.82
N GLN A 52 -3.99 -0.35 -0.11
CA GLN A 52 -3.78 0.25 -1.42
C GLN A 52 -3.67 -0.84 -2.48
N LEU A 53 -4.52 -0.78 -3.49
CA LEU A 53 -4.48 -1.62 -4.66
C LEU A 53 -4.11 -0.75 -5.87
N GLU A 54 -3.01 -1.06 -6.52
CA GLU A 54 -2.63 -0.51 -7.82
C GLU A 54 -2.86 -1.59 -8.88
N GLU A 55 -3.68 -1.31 -9.89
CA GLU A 55 -3.97 -2.23 -10.98
C GLU A 55 -3.61 -1.58 -12.32
N ARG A 56 -2.69 -2.21 -13.04
CA ARG A 56 -2.31 -1.84 -14.40
C ARG A 56 -3.22 -2.60 -15.37
N LEU A 57 -4.13 -1.88 -15.99
CA LEU A 57 -5.07 -2.46 -16.93
C LEU A 57 -4.39 -2.64 -18.30
N PRO A 58 -4.48 -3.82 -18.93
CA PRO A 58 -3.90 -4.06 -20.26
C PRO A 58 -4.75 -3.45 -21.41
N ILE A 59 -5.80 -2.67 -21.11
CA ILE A 59 -6.65 -2.01 -22.11
C ILE A 59 -5.99 -0.66 -22.43
N GLY A 60 -4.99 -0.69 -23.31
CA GLY A 60 -4.09 0.42 -23.59
C GLY A 60 -3.07 0.57 -22.45
N ASP A 61 -1.79 0.28 -22.72
CA ASP A 61 -0.64 0.22 -21.79
C ASP A 61 -0.35 1.51 -20.97
N GLU A 62 -1.32 2.40 -20.89
CA GLU A 62 -1.31 3.77 -20.40
C GLU A 62 -2.20 3.97 -19.16
N LEU A 63 -2.91 2.95 -18.66
CA LEU A 63 -3.86 3.10 -17.55
C LEU A 63 -3.46 2.30 -16.30
N CYS A 64 -3.28 3.02 -15.20
CA CYS A 64 -3.07 2.43 -13.87
C CYS A 64 -4.13 2.96 -12.90
N CYS A 65 -5.05 2.09 -12.49
CA CYS A 65 -6.05 2.37 -11.47
C CYS A 65 -5.44 2.20 -10.09
N ILE A 66 -5.74 3.12 -9.19
CA ILE A 66 -5.28 3.07 -7.80
C ILE A 66 -6.48 3.25 -6.91
N LEU A 67 -6.66 2.30 -6.01
CA LEU A 67 -7.66 2.34 -4.96
C LEU A 67 -6.89 2.36 -3.65
N SER A 68 -7.16 3.34 -2.80
CA SER A 68 -6.55 3.46 -1.48
C SER A 68 -7.62 3.67 -0.44
N ALA A 69 -7.51 2.99 0.68
CA ALA A 69 -8.40 3.12 1.82
C ALA A 69 -7.56 3.22 3.07
N GLU A 70 -7.84 4.23 3.89
CA GLU A 70 -7.30 4.36 5.23
C GLU A 70 -8.47 4.46 6.21
N VAL A 71 -8.42 3.61 7.23
CA VAL A 71 -9.46 3.47 8.24
C VAL A 71 -8.82 3.73 9.59
N ASP A 72 -9.18 4.83 10.22
CA ASP A 72 -8.78 5.16 11.59
C ASP A 72 -9.94 4.81 12.53
N HIS A 73 -9.83 3.67 13.23
CA HIS A 73 -10.84 3.21 14.17
C HIS A 73 -10.88 4.04 15.46
N MET A 74 -9.78 4.69 15.84
CA MET A 74 -9.72 5.54 17.03
C MET A 74 -10.51 6.84 16.82
N LYS A 75 -10.31 7.49 15.68
CA LYS A 75 -10.99 8.75 15.32
C LYS A 75 -12.33 8.54 14.62
N LYS A 76 -12.64 7.29 14.23
CA LYS A 76 -13.77 6.94 13.36
C LYS A 76 -13.75 7.73 12.04
N ASP A 77 -12.56 7.97 11.53
CA ASP A 77 -12.33 8.67 10.26
C ASP A 77 -12.00 7.63 9.18
N TYR A 78 -12.67 7.73 8.05
CA TYR A 78 -12.59 6.75 6.97
C TYR A 78 -12.27 7.51 5.68
N LYS A 79 -11.05 7.35 5.19
CA LYS A 79 -10.54 8.02 4.00
C LYS A 79 -10.42 7.02 2.88
N PHE A 80 -11.36 7.09 1.95
CA PHE A 80 -11.31 6.33 0.72
C PHE A 80 -10.87 7.24 -0.42
N GLY A 81 -9.92 6.76 -1.21
CA GLY A 81 -9.40 7.43 -2.38
C GLY A 81 -9.41 6.48 -3.57
N PHE A 82 -9.78 6.99 -4.73
CA PHE A 82 -9.57 6.31 -6.00
C PHE A 82 -8.88 7.28 -6.93
N GLY A 83 -8.02 6.76 -7.79
CA GLY A 83 -7.27 7.53 -8.76
C GLY A 83 -7.03 6.71 -10.01
N VAL A 84 -6.91 7.40 -11.13
CA VAL A 84 -6.49 6.81 -12.39
C VAL A 84 -5.26 7.58 -12.83
N LYS A 85 -4.14 6.88 -13.01
CA LYS A 85 -2.93 7.42 -13.61
C LYS A 85 -2.97 7.12 -15.10
N LEU A 86 -2.93 8.18 -15.89
CA LEU A 86 -2.68 8.13 -17.33
C LEU A 86 -1.16 8.22 -17.52
N VAL A 87 -0.54 7.13 -17.97
CA VAL A 87 0.89 7.04 -18.28
C VAL A 87 1.08 7.29 -19.77
N THR A 88 0.85 8.51 -20.25
CA THR A 88 1.00 8.80 -21.68
C THR A 88 2.46 8.68 -22.12
N GLY A 89 2.73 7.79 -23.07
CA GLY A 89 4.05 7.67 -23.68
C GLY A 89 4.23 8.69 -24.78
N TYR A 90 4.61 9.94 -24.45
CA TYR A 90 5.02 10.92 -25.45
C TYR A 90 6.47 11.38 -25.27
N GLY A 91 7.37 10.72 -26.03
CA GLY A 91 8.63 11.25 -26.57
C GLY A 91 9.92 10.90 -25.80
N THR A 92 11.06 10.57 -26.41
CA THR A 92 11.46 10.35 -27.80
C THR A 92 12.84 9.67 -27.69
N GLU A 93 13.12 8.63 -28.47
CA GLU A 93 14.50 8.24 -28.74
C GLU A 93 15.18 9.42 -29.46
N VAL A 94 16.16 10.05 -28.83
CA VAL A 94 17.23 10.82 -29.49
C VAL A 94 18.57 10.27 -29.07
#